data_AF-A0A081PX02-F1
#
_entry.id   AF-A0A081PX02-F1
#
_cell.length_a   1.000
_cell.length_b   1.000
_cell.length_c   1.000
_cell.angle_alpha   90.00
_cell.angle_beta   90.00
_cell.angle_gamma   90.00
#
_symmetry.space_group_name_H-M   'P 1'
#
loop_
_entity.id
_entity.type
_entity.pdbx_description
1 polymer ?
#
loop_
_entity_poly.entity_id
_entity_poly.type
_entity_poly.pdbx_seq_one_letter_code
_entity_poly.pdbx_strand_id
1 'polypeptide(L)' 'MIKQIKSHLNKSIQSILGQKVEFVKQDEQAFTRKRRLSLETMIRTILGMGGKSLSKELLDARLTVSNSAFVQRRYQIKP' A
#
# COMPACT_ATOMS: atom_id res chain seq x y z
N MET A 1 8.42 -24.17 -1.21
CA MET A 1 7.45 -23.49 -2.08
C MET A 1 6.78 -22.25 -1.45
N ILE A 2 5.80 -22.37 -0.54
CA ILE A 2 5.08 -21.20 0.02
C ILE A 2 6.02 -20.15 0.66
N LYS A 3 7.03 -20.60 1.41
CA LYS A 3 8.04 -19.69 2.02
C LYS A 3 8.83 -18.89 0.97
N GLN A 4 9.18 -19.53 -0.15
CA GLN A 4 9.90 -18.87 -1.25
C GLN A 4 9.01 -17.85 -1.96
N ILE A 5 7.74 -18.18 -2.22
CA ILE A 5 6.76 -17.27 -2.81
C ILE A 5 6.58 -16.03 -1.93
N LYS A 6 6.39 -16.22 -0.62
CA LYS A 6 6.29 -15.09 0.33
C LYS A 6 7.56 -14.25 0.37
N SER A 7 8.73 -14.89 0.30
CA SER A 7 10.02 -14.20 0.26
C SER A 7 10.16 -13.36 -1.01
N HIS A 8 9.81 -13.91 -2.18
CA HIS A 8 9.83 -13.18 -3.45
C HIS A 8 8.87 -12.00 -3.43
N LEU A 9 7.63 -12.19 -2.99
CA LEU A 9 6.65 -11.10 -2.86
C LEU A 9 7.19 -9.98 -1.97
N ASN A 10 7.76 -10.33 -0.81
CA ASN A 10 8.34 -9.33 0.09
C ASN A 10 9.52 -8.59 -0.56
N LYS A 11 10.40 -9.29 -1.29
CA LYS A 11 11.51 -8.66 -2.01
C LYS A 11 11.02 -7.70 -3.09
N SER A 12 10.00 -8.09 -3.86
CA SER A 12 9.39 -7.23 -4.88
C SER A 12 8.78 -5.97 -4.26
N ILE A 13 8.07 -6.10 -3.13
CA ILE A 13 7.54 -4.96 -2.40
C ILE A 13 8.67 -4.03 -1.96
N GLN A 14 9.75 -4.56 -1.38
CA GLN A 14 10.90 -3.74 -0.96
C GLN A 14 11.59 -3.04 -2.13
N SER A 15 11.68 -3.68 -3.30
CA SER A 15 12.21 -3.04 -4.52
C SER A 15 11.36 -1.83 -4.94
N ILE A 16 10.03 -1.95 -4.91
CA ILE A 16 9.11 -0.85 -5.21
C ILE A 16 9.31 0.31 -4.23
N LEU A 17 9.50 0.02 -2.94
CA LEU A 17 9.77 1.04 -1.92
C LEU A 17 11.10 1.77 -2.17
N GLY A 18 12.13 1.06 -2.63
CA GLY A 18 13.43 1.63 -3.00
C GLY A 18 13.36 2.54 -4.24
N GLN A 19 12.40 2.30 -5.13
CA GLN A 19 12.17 3.06 -6.36
C GLN A 19 10.92 3.95 -6.26
N LYS A 20 10.58 4.44 -5.06
CA LYS A 20 9.33 5.17 -4.76
C LYS A 20 8.92 6.21 -5.81
N VAL A 21 9.89 6.98 -6.32
CA VAL A 21 9.71 8.05 -7.32
C VAL A 21 9.04 7.52 -8.60
N GLU A 22 9.37 6.30 -9.02
CA GLU A 22 8.80 5.71 -10.22
C GLU A 22 7.31 5.40 -10.06
N PHE A 23 6.84 5.11 -8.84
CA PHE A 23 5.50 4.57 -8.56
C PHE A 23 4.52 5.60 -7.96
N VAL A 24 4.95 6.84 -7.70
CA VAL A 24 4.17 7.84 -6.97
C VAL A 24 4.05 9.14 -7.77
N LYS A 25 2.86 9.77 -7.81
CA LYS A 25 2.59 10.94 -8.67
C LYS A 25 3.31 12.24 -8.25
N GLN A 26 3.61 12.40 -6.97
CA GLN A 26 4.37 13.54 -6.44
C GLN A 26 5.71 13.01 -5.96
N ASP A 27 6.66 12.97 -6.89
CA ASP A 27 7.95 12.27 -6.82
C ASP A 27 8.64 12.43 -5.46
N GLU A 28 8.66 13.64 -4.89
CA GLU A 28 9.35 13.88 -3.63
C GLU A 28 8.45 13.96 -2.40
N GLN A 29 7.26 14.55 -2.47
CA GLN A 29 6.48 14.87 -1.26
C GLN A 29 5.56 13.73 -0.79
N ALA A 30 5.12 12.86 -1.68
CA ALA A 30 4.19 11.81 -1.30
C ALA A 30 4.91 10.67 -0.57
N PHE A 31 4.32 10.20 0.53
CA PHE A 31 4.85 9.12 1.37
C PHE A 31 6.21 9.35 2.07
N THR A 32 6.66 10.60 2.21
CA THR A 32 7.89 10.94 2.97
C THR A 32 7.72 10.88 4.49
N ARG A 33 6.59 11.36 5.00
CA ARG A 33 6.32 11.33 6.44
C ARG A 33 5.83 9.96 6.88
N LYS A 34 6.37 9.46 8.01
CA LYS A 34 5.87 8.27 8.70
C LYS A 34 4.43 8.51 9.16
N ARG A 35 3.47 8.02 8.38
CA ARG A 35 2.02 8.06 8.64
C ARG A 35 1.50 6.62 8.69
N ARG A 36 0.30 6.44 9.24
CA ARG A 36 -0.39 5.13 9.28
C ARG A 36 -0.60 4.51 7.89
N LEU A 37 -0.71 5.34 6.85
CA LEU A 37 -0.76 4.93 5.45
C LEU A 37 0.57 5.23 4.75
N SER A 38 1.58 4.41 5.06
CA SER A 38 2.85 4.36 4.32
C SER A 38 2.64 3.70 2.95
N LEU A 39 3.61 3.84 2.04
CA LEU A 39 3.51 3.21 0.72
C LEU A 39 3.45 1.68 0.85
N GLU A 40 4.25 1.13 1.76
CA GLU A 40 4.24 -0.30 2.06
C GLU A 40 2.88 -0.76 2.57
N THR A 41 2.29 -0.03 3.52
CA THR A 41 0.95 -0.34 4.03
C THR A 41 -0.07 -0.31 2.90
N MET A 42 -0.04 0.70 2.03
CA MET A 42 -0.95 0.78 0.89
C MET A 42 -0.81 -0.44 -0.03
N ILE A 43 0.41 -0.78 -0.47
CA ILE A 43 0.65 -1.90 -1.38
C ILE A 43 0.19 -3.21 -0.76
N ARG A 44 0.56 -3.48 0.50
CA ARG A 44 0.18 -4.70 1.20
C ARG A 44 -1.33 -4.81 1.37
N THR A 45 -2.00 -3.70 1.72
CA THR A 45 -3.46 -3.69 1.87
C THR A 45 -4.15 -3.92 0.53
N ILE A 46 -3.73 -3.24 -0.55
CA ILE A 46 -4.31 -3.40 -1.89
C ILE A 46 -4.17 -4.84 -2.39
N LEU A 47 -2.98 -5.44 -2.26
CA LEU A 47 -2.72 -6.82 -2.67
C LEU A 47 -3.51 -7.85 -1.84
N GLY A 48 -3.89 -7.48 -0.61
CA GLY A 48 -4.68 -8.33 0.29
C GLY A 48 -6.19 -8.18 0.15
N MET A 49 -6.70 -7.23 -0.67
CA MET A 49 -8.14 -7.02 -0.82
C MET A 49 -8.80 -8.20 -1.53
N GLY A 50 -9.93 -8.66 -0.99
CA GLY A 50 -10.68 -9.81 -1.48
C GLY A 50 -11.95 -9.46 -2.25
N GLY A 51 -12.17 -8.18 -2.59
CA GLY A 51 -13.35 -7.71 -3.32
C GLY A 51 -14.57 -7.42 -2.45
N LYS A 52 -14.40 -7.31 -1.13
CA LYS A 52 -15.46 -6.87 -0.21
C LYS A 52 -15.61 -5.34 -0.27
N SER A 53 -16.53 -4.80 0.54
CA SER A 53 -16.61 -3.34 0.72
C SER A 53 -15.31 -2.79 1.31
N LEU A 54 -14.91 -1.59 0.89
CA LEU A 54 -13.66 -0.96 1.36
C LEU A 54 -13.61 -0.86 2.89
N SER A 55 -14.73 -0.52 3.54
CA SER A 55 -14.81 -0.49 5.01
C SER A 55 -14.44 -1.84 5.63
N LYS A 56 -14.90 -2.94 5.04
CA LYS A 56 -14.61 -4.30 5.52
C LYS A 56 -13.16 -4.69 5.28
N GLU A 57 -12.60 -4.35 4.13
CA GLU A 57 -11.19 -4.59 3.81
C GLU A 57 -10.25 -3.83 4.78
N LEU A 58 -10.56 -2.56 5.08
CA LEU A 58 -9.77 -1.75 6.03
C LEU A 58 -9.86 -2.30 7.45
N LEU A 59 -11.03 -2.79 7.86
CA LEU A 59 -11.22 -3.46 9.14
C LEU A 59 -10.40 -4.76 9.22
N ASP A 60 -10.47 -5.60 8.19
CA ASP A 60 -9.72 -6.87 8.12
C ASP A 60 -8.20 -6.61 8.12
N ALA A 61 -7.75 -5.51 7.50
CA ALA A 61 -6.37 -5.03 7.54
C ALA A 61 -5.97 -4.30 8.85
N ARG A 62 -6.90 -4.17 9.80
CA ARG A 62 -6.72 -3.44 11.09
C ARG A 62 -6.28 -1.98 10.90
N LEU A 63 -6.70 -1.34 9.81
CA LEU A 63 -6.45 0.06 9.52
C LEU A 63 -7.62 0.91 10.03
N THR A 64 -7.41 1.62 11.14
CA THR A 64 -8.42 2.56 11.65
C THR A 64 -8.25 3.92 10.95
N VAL A 65 -8.63 3.97 9.67
CA VAL A 65 -8.65 5.17 8.82
C VAL A 65 -10.00 5.27 8.13
N SER A 66 -10.41 6.47 7.72
CA SER A 66 -11.63 6.62 6.92
C SER A 66 -11.42 6.08 5.50
N ASN A 67 -12.51 5.62 4.86
CA ASN A 67 -12.51 5.23 3.45
C ASN A 67 -11.96 6.34 2.55
N SER A 68 -12.37 7.59 2.79
CA SER A 68 -11.90 8.75 2.04
C SER A 68 -10.40 8.98 2.17
N ALA A 69 -9.85 8.89 3.39
CA ALA A 69 -8.41 9.04 3.61
C ALA A 69 -7.61 7.96 2.89
N PHE A 70 -8.11 6.71 2.89
CA PHE A 70 -7.48 5.62 2.15
C PHE A 70 -7.50 5.86 0.64
N VAL A 71 -8.66 6.24 0.08
CA VAL A 71 -8.83 6.51 -1.36
C VAL A 71 -7.95 7.68 -1.81
N GLN A 72 -7.95 8.80 -1.08
CA GLN A 72 -7.09 9.94 -1.36
C GLN A 72 -5.61 9.53 -1.39
N ARG A 73 -5.21 8.65 -0.47
CA ARG A 73 -3.84 8.15 -0.42
C ARG A 73 -3.50 7.21 -1.58
N ARG A 74 -4.44 6.34 -1.97
CA ARG A 74 -4.31 5.47 -3.15
C ARG A 74 -4.12 6.27 -4.43
N TYR A 75 -4.78 7.42 -4.58
CA TYR A 75 -4.67 8.27 -5.77
C TYR A 75 -3.27 8.88 -5.98
N GLN A 76 -2.44 8.87 -4.94
CA GLN A 76 -1.05 9.32 -5.02
C GLN A 76 -0.12 8.26 -5.61
N ILE A 77 -0.55 7.00 -5.69
CA ILE A 77 0.14 5.93 -6.42
C ILE A 77 -0.21 6.06 -7.90
N LYS A 78 0.78 5.93 -8.79
CA LYS A 78 0.57 5.95 -10.24
C LYS A 78 -0.36 4.80 -10.67
N PRO A 79 -1.15 4.99 -11.75
CA PRO A 79 -2.00 3.94 -12.29
C PRO A 79 -1.19 2.73 -12.74
#